data_AF-A0A969E4S5-F1
#
_entry.id   AF-A0A969E4S5-F1
#
_cell.length_a   1.000
_cell.length_b   1.000
_cell.length_c   1.000
_cell.angle_alpha   90.00
_cell.angle_beta   90.00
_cell.angle_gamma   90.00
#
_symmetry.space_group_name_H-M   'P 1'
#
loop_
_entity.id
_entity.type
_entity.pdbx_description
1 polymer ?
#
loop_
_entity_poly.entity_id
_entity_poly.type
_entity_poly.pdbx_seq_one_letter_code
_entity_poly.pdbx_strand_id
1 'polypeptide(L)'
;MTGASVISKGTSNGVVTDIEGKFSLKVPVNSTLVISSVGFLNKEVAVGNQTSLDVTLDADNQLLGETVVIGYSTVTKKELTSSVGVAKSKDFGQVTATDAAQLIQGKLAGVQVINSNGLPGQGVNIFIRGTGSFTSTSPLYIIDGIQGDINSVPWQDIDDITVLKDAA
;
A
#
# COMPACT_ATOMS: atom_id res chain seq x y z
N MET A 1 1.63 -11.63 26.81
CA MET A 1 2.09 -11.17 25.48
C MET A 1 3.24 -10.21 25.70
N THR A 2 4.31 -10.31 24.93
CA THR A 2 5.51 -9.47 25.12
C THR A 2 5.42 -8.18 24.31
N GLY A 3 5.93 -7.08 24.86
CA GLY A 3 6.12 -5.84 24.10
C GLY A 3 4.85 -5.05 23.70
N ALA A 4 3.72 -5.24 24.37
CA ALA A 4 2.55 -4.38 24.16
C ALA A 4 2.77 -3.00 24.82
N SER A 5 2.35 -1.92 24.15
CA SER A 5 2.37 -0.57 24.70
C SER A 5 1.06 -0.28 25.44
N VAL A 6 1.16 0.22 26.67
CA VAL A 6 0.03 0.60 27.52
C VAL A 6 0.15 2.08 27.84
N ILE A 7 -0.76 2.90 27.30
CA ILE A 7 -0.71 4.37 27.43
C ILE A 7 -2.01 4.87 28.06
N SER A 8 -1.94 5.82 28.98
CA SER A 8 -3.13 6.53 29.46
C SER A 8 -3.61 7.52 28.41
N LYS A 9 -4.85 7.33 27.94
CA LYS A 9 -5.48 8.10 26.85
C LYS A 9 -5.41 9.60 27.11
N GLY A 10 -4.94 10.35 26.12
CA GLY A 10 -4.78 11.80 26.20
C GLY A 10 -3.52 12.26 26.95
N THR A 11 -2.63 11.34 27.34
CA THR A 11 -1.36 11.66 27.99
C THR A 11 -0.20 10.94 27.30
N SER A 12 1.03 11.39 27.54
CA SER A 12 2.25 10.66 27.19
C SER A 12 2.69 9.66 28.27
N ASN A 13 1.88 9.49 29.33
CA ASN A 13 2.18 8.56 30.42
C ASN A 13 1.82 7.14 29.99
N GLY A 14 2.83 6.33 29.72
CA GLY A 14 2.67 4.95 29.28
C GLY A 14 3.89 4.09 29.62
N VAL A 15 3.72 2.78 29.48
CA VAL A 15 4.72 1.76 29.78
C VAL A 15 4.60 0.62 28.77
N VAL A 16 5.68 -0.11 28.55
CA VAL A 16 5.68 -1.33 27.72
C VAL A 16 5.59 -2.55 28.64
N THR A 17 4.79 -3.54 28.27
CA THR A 17 4.67 -4.79 29.03
C THR A 17 5.98 -5.58 29.00
N ASP A 18 6.27 -6.30 30.07
CA ASP A 18 7.43 -7.20 30.16
C ASP A 18 7.29 -8.46 29.28
N ILE A 19 8.24 -9.40 29.43
CA ILE A 19 8.30 -10.67 28.69
C ILE A 19 7.17 -11.64 29.12
N GLU A 20 6.53 -11.41 30.26
CA GLU A 20 5.37 -12.18 30.70
C GLU A 20 4.05 -11.47 30.33
N GLY A 21 4.12 -10.21 29.87
CA GLY A 21 2.98 -9.37 29.55
C GLY A 21 2.42 -8.57 30.72
N LYS A 22 3.16 -8.50 31.83
CA LYS A 22 2.79 -7.67 32.98
C LYS A 22 3.23 -6.23 32.76
N PHE A 23 2.47 -5.31 33.31
CA PHE A 23 2.80 -3.89 33.32
C PHE A 23 2.40 -3.26 34.65
N SER A 24 3.03 -2.13 34.97
CA SER A 24 2.65 -1.30 36.11
C SER A 24 2.69 0.16 35.66
N LEU A 25 1.54 0.82 35.74
CA LEU A 25 1.39 2.21 35.32
C LEU A 25 0.54 2.97 36.35
N LYS A 26 1.08 4.07 36.87
CA LYS A 26 0.34 4.94 37.79
C LYS A 26 -0.50 5.92 36.98
N VAL A 27 -1.82 5.79 37.07
CA VAL A 27 -2.78 6.65 36.38
C VAL A 27 -3.90 7.10 37.32
N PRO A 28 -4.54 8.25 37.06
CA PRO A 28 -5.79 8.62 37.72
C PRO A 28 -6.88 7.56 37.58
N VAL A 29 -7.77 7.47 38.58
CA VAL A 29 -8.91 6.53 38.63
C VAL A 29 -9.84 6.68 37.41
N ASN A 30 -10.00 7.90 36.89
CA ASN A 30 -10.85 8.18 35.73
C ASN A 30 -10.11 8.05 34.39
N SER A 31 -8.91 7.48 34.37
CA SER A 31 -8.14 7.29 33.14
C SER A 31 -8.64 6.09 32.34
N THR A 32 -8.52 6.21 31.03
CA THR A 32 -8.70 5.10 30.09
C THR A 32 -7.32 4.69 29.60
N LEU A 33 -6.99 3.41 29.69
CA LEU A 33 -5.77 2.85 29.11
C LEU A 33 -6.05 2.45 27.67
N VAL A 34 -5.12 2.81 26.79
CA VAL A 34 -5.05 2.33 25.40
C VAL A 34 -3.92 1.31 25.37
N ILE A 35 -4.28 0.07 25.05
CA ILE A 35 -3.32 -1.02 24.88
C ILE A 35 -3.21 -1.30 23.38
N SER A 36 -1.98 -1.23 22.87
CA SER A 36 -1.66 -1.47 21.46
C SER A 36 -0.50 -2.42 21.33
N SER A 37 -0.55 -3.33 20.37
CA SER A 37 0.55 -4.22 20.03
C SER A 37 0.57 -4.46 18.53
N VAL A 38 1.74 -4.71 17.96
CA VAL A 38 1.88 -4.98 16.53
C VAL A 38 1.12 -6.26 16.17
N GLY A 39 0.20 -6.18 15.21
CA GLY A 39 -0.63 -7.31 14.78
C GLY A 39 -1.87 -7.57 15.64
N PHE A 40 -2.25 -6.64 16.51
CA PHE A 40 -3.44 -6.72 17.36
C PHE A 40 -4.27 -5.44 17.27
N LEU A 41 -5.58 -5.58 17.48
CA LEU A 41 -6.48 -4.44 17.54
C LEU A 41 -6.21 -3.64 18.83
N ASN A 42 -6.16 -2.31 18.68
CA ASN A 42 -6.06 -1.41 19.82
C ASN A 42 -7.29 -1.57 20.71
N LYS A 43 -7.07 -1.69 22.02
CA LYS A 43 -8.13 -1.86 23.00
C LYS A 43 -8.09 -0.75 24.03
N GLU A 44 -9.23 -0.10 24.22
CA GLU A 44 -9.40 0.90 25.25
C GLU A 44 -10.11 0.30 26.46
N VAL A 45 -9.55 0.51 27.64
CA VAL A 45 -10.08 -0.02 28.90
C VAL A 45 -10.11 1.09 29.94
N ALA A 46 -11.29 1.42 30.44
CA ALA A 46 -11.44 2.35 31.56
C ALA A 46 -10.90 1.68 32.85
N VAL A 47 -9.99 2.36 33.55
CA VAL A 47 -9.39 1.83 34.78
C VAL A 47 -10.42 1.80 35.91
N GLY A 48 -11.11 2.92 36.12
CA GLY A 48 -12.02 3.08 37.25
C GLY A 48 -11.28 2.85 38.57
N ASN A 49 -11.91 2.16 39.52
CA ASN A 49 -11.33 1.83 40.83
C ASN A 49 -10.53 0.53 40.84
N GLN A 50 -10.20 -0.05 39.67
CA GLN A 50 -9.55 -1.35 39.59
C GLN A 50 -8.03 -1.19 39.66
N THR A 51 -7.37 -2.00 40.50
CA THR A 51 -5.91 -2.04 40.66
C THR A 51 -5.25 -3.15 39.84
N SER A 52 -6.04 -4.10 39.35
CA SER A 52 -5.61 -5.19 38.48
C SER A 52 -6.58 -5.27 37.30
N LEU A 53 -6.03 -5.37 36.10
CA LEU A 53 -6.77 -5.40 34.84
C LEU A 53 -6.17 -6.50 33.97
N ASP A 54 -6.98 -7.51 33.66
CA ASP A 54 -6.66 -8.50 32.64
C ASP A 54 -7.25 -8.08 31.31
N VAL A 55 -6.38 -7.81 30.33
CA VAL A 55 -6.78 -7.34 29.00
C VAL A 55 -6.29 -8.33 27.95
N THR A 56 -7.23 -9.01 27.30
CA THR A 56 -6.95 -9.81 26.11
C THR A 56 -7.13 -8.95 24.86
N LEU A 57 -6.10 -8.88 24.02
CA LEU A 57 -6.19 -8.26 22.71
C LEU A 57 -6.61 -9.28 21.67
N ASP A 58 -7.48 -8.85 20.77
CA ASP A 58 -7.89 -9.63 19.61
C ASP A 58 -6.86 -9.43 18.49
N ALA A 59 -6.45 -10.54 17.86
CA ALA A 59 -5.52 -10.49 16.74
C ALA A 59 -6.11 -9.65 15.61
N ASP A 60 -5.30 -8.73 15.09
CA ASP A 60 -5.69 -7.96 13.91
C ASP A 60 -5.40 -8.82 12.68
N ASN A 61 -6.40 -9.61 12.29
CA ASN A 61 -6.35 -10.43 11.08
C ASN A 61 -6.44 -9.61 9.78
N GLN A 62 -6.35 -8.27 9.85
CA GLN A 62 -5.99 -7.48 8.69
C GLN A 62 -4.56 -7.82 8.32
N LEU A 63 -4.39 -8.64 7.27
CA LEU A 63 -3.12 -8.73 6.55
C LEU A 63 -2.57 -7.31 6.43
N LEU A 64 -1.35 -7.08 6.93
CA LEU A 64 -0.58 -5.87 6.72
C LEU A 64 -0.46 -5.66 5.19
N GLY A 65 -1.48 -5.03 4.62
CA GLY A 65 -1.46 -4.59 3.25
C GLY A 65 -0.45 -3.46 3.21
N GLU A 66 0.67 -3.68 2.53
CA GLU A 66 1.61 -2.61 2.18
C GLU A 66 0.80 -1.37 1.76
N THR A 67 0.80 -0.35 2.61
CA THR A 67 0.20 0.94 2.33
C THR A 67 1.11 1.65 1.34
N VAL A 68 0.65 1.80 0.10
CA VAL A 68 1.19 2.81 -0.81
C VAL A 68 0.41 4.08 -0.53
N VAL A 69 1.10 5.13 -0.12
CA VAL A 69 0.50 6.45 0.11
C VAL A 69 0.27 7.08 -1.25
N ILE A 70 -0.94 6.92 -1.77
CA ILE A 70 -1.43 7.72 -2.88
C ILE A 70 -2.19 8.88 -2.23
N GLY A 71 -1.86 10.12 -2.62
CA GLY A 71 -2.43 11.33 -2.04
C GLY A 71 -3.94 11.23 -1.81
N TYR A 72 -4.36 11.58 -0.59
CA TYR A 72 -5.73 11.88 -0.15
C TYR A 72 -6.83 10.82 -0.23
N SER A 73 -6.57 9.52 -0.43
CA SER A 73 -7.51 8.45 -0.02
C SER A 73 -6.85 7.07 0.00
N THR A 74 -6.89 6.38 1.16
CA THR A 74 -6.42 5.00 1.33
C THR A 74 -7.47 4.01 0.81
N VAL A 75 -7.27 3.47 -0.38
CA VAL A 75 -8.09 2.36 -0.91
C VAL A 75 -7.46 1.02 -0.54
N THR A 76 -8.23 0.15 0.10
CA THR A 76 -7.74 -1.16 0.56
C THR A 76 -7.62 -2.13 -0.61
N LYS A 77 -6.48 -2.83 -0.70
CA LYS A 77 -6.13 -3.83 -1.74
C LYS A 77 -7.14 -5.00 -1.90
N LYS A 78 -8.16 -5.09 -1.03
CA LYS A 78 -9.15 -6.17 -0.96
C LYS A 78 -10.31 -6.01 -1.95
N GLU A 79 -10.55 -4.81 -2.48
CA GLU A 79 -11.59 -4.58 -3.51
C GLU A 79 -11.07 -4.72 -4.96
N LEU A 80 -9.79 -5.07 -5.14
CA LEU A 80 -9.07 -5.01 -6.42
C LEU A 80 -9.05 -6.36 -7.20
N THR A 81 -10.06 -7.22 -7.02
CA THR A 81 -9.99 -8.64 -7.41
C THR A 81 -10.17 -8.97 -8.90
N SER A 82 -10.19 -8.02 -9.84
CA SER A 82 -10.29 -8.41 -11.27
C SER A 82 -9.65 -7.49 -12.31
N SER A 83 -9.30 -6.24 -11.99
CA SER A 83 -9.11 -5.24 -13.06
C SER A 83 -7.89 -4.34 -12.92
N VAL A 84 -7.05 -4.52 -11.91
CA VAL A 84 -5.87 -3.66 -11.71
C VAL A 84 -4.61 -4.50 -11.65
N GLY A 85 -3.65 -4.17 -12.51
CA GLY A 85 -2.30 -4.73 -12.46
C GLY A 85 -1.34 -3.70 -11.91
N VAL A 86 -0.51 -4.08 -10.93
CA VAL A 86 0.53 -3.22 -10.36
C VAL A 86 1.88 -3.86 -10.61
N ALA A 87 2.81 -3.11 -11.20
CA ALA A 87 4.20 -3.51 -11.33
C ALA A 87 5.06 -2.52 -10.54
N LYS A 88 5.86 -3.02 -9.59
CA LYS A 88 6.70 -2.19 -8.72
C LYS A 88 8.15 -2.17 -9.22
N SER A 89 8.93 -1.19 -8.79
CA SER A 89 10.34 -1.07 -9.22
C SER A 89 11.24 -2.26 -8.90
N LYS A 90 10.91 -3.02 -7.85
CA LYS A 90 11.58 -4.31 -7.55
C LYS A 90 11.32 -5.40 -8.61
N ASP A 91 10.20 -5.33 -9.32
CA ASP A 91 9.78 -6.31 -10.33
C ASP A 91 10.38 -6.01 -11.71
N PHE A 92 10.92 -4.79 -11.90
CA PHE A 92 11.53 -4.34 -13.14
C PHE A 92 12.90 -4.98 -13.41
N GLY A 93 13.61 -5.47 -12.39
CA GLY A 93 14.86 -6.23 -12.54
C GLY A 93 15.97 -5.48 -13.33
N GLN A 94 17.05 -6.20 -13.68
CA GLN A 94 18.12 -5.69 -14.57
C GLN A 94 17.66 -5.60 -16.04
N VAL A 95 16.43 -5.19 -16.29
CA VAL A 95 15.95 -4.99 -17.65
C VAL A 95 16.62 -3.72 -18.16
N THR A 96 17.37 -3.82 -19.27
CA THR A 96 17.88 -2.67 -20.01
C THR A 96 16.71 -2.01 -20.74
N ALA A 97 15.76 -1.48 -19.98
CA ALA A 97 14.64 -0.75 -20.52
C ALA A 97 15.16 0.61 -20.98
N THR A 98 14.92 0.94 -22.24
CA THR A 98 15.19 2.28 -22.76
C THR A 98 14.05 3.23 -22.41
N ASP A 99 12.85 2.69 -22.19
CA ASP A 99 11.61 3.45 -22.01
C ASP A 99 10.72 2.81 -20.94
N ALA A 100 9.99 3.65 -20.21
CA ALA A 100 9.10 3.27 -19.12
C ALA A 100 8.09 2.17 -19.46
N ALA A 101 7.57 2.16 -20.69
CA ALA A 101 6.61 1.14 -21.13
C ALA A 101 7.20 -0.27 -21.22
N GLN A 102 8.51 -0.40 -21.44
CA GLN A 102 9.14 -1.72 -21.51
C GLN A 102 9.19 -2.39 -20.13
N LEU A 103 9.18 -1.62 -19.05
CA LEU A 103 9.17 -2.12 -17.69
C LEU A 103 7.94 -2.97 -17.36
N ILE A 104 6.79 -2.62 -17.95
CA ILE A 104 5.53 -3.34 -17.73
C ILE A 104 5.30 -4.49 -18.71
N GLN A 105 6.16 -4.64 -19.72
CA GLN A 105 6.05 -5.69 -20.71
C GLN A 105 6.21 -7.07 -20.06
N GLY A 106 5.17 -7.91 -20.16
CA GLY A 106 5.18 -9.26 -19.58
C GLY A 106 5.10 -9.31 -18.05
N LYS A 107 5.12 -8.18 -17.34
CA LYS A 107 4.91 -8.09 -15.89
C LYS A 107 3.44 -8.00 -15.54
N LEU A 108 2.64 -7.41 -16.43
CA LEU A 108 1.21 -7.24 -16.25
C LEU A 108 0.42 -8.11 -17.23
N ALA A 109 -0.37 -9.04 -16.70
CA ALA A 109 -1.22 -9.91 -17.53
C ALA A 109 -2.19 -9.08 -18.39
N GLY A 110 -2.25 -9.34 -19.69
CA GLY A 110 -3.15 -8.59 -20.59
C GLY A 110 -2.69 -7.17 -20.92
N VAL A 111 -1.43 -6.82 -20.62
CA VAL A 111 -0.78 -5.63 -21.17
C VAL A 111 0.19 -6.07 -22.26
N GLN A 112 0.01 -5.54 -23.47
CA GLN A 112 0.90 -5.78 -24.60
C GLN A 112 1.60 -4.48 -24.97
N VAL A 113 2.92 -4.51 -25.03
CA VAL A 113 3.75 -3.36 -25.40
C VAL A 113 4.34 -3.65 -26.76
N ILE A 114 4.03 -2.81 -27.76
CA ILE A 114 4.57 -2.90 -29.11
C ILE A 114 5.55 -1.74 -29.28
N ASN A 115 6.84 -2.08 -29.37
CA ASN A 115 7.87 -1.14 -29.75
C ASN A 115 7.82 -0.97 -31.26
N SER A 116 7.52 0.22 -31.75
CA SER A 116 7.41 0.45 -33.19
C SER A 116 8.79 0.38 -33.87
N ASN A 117 9.88 0.78 -33.20
CA ASN A 117 11.18 0.97 -33.87
C ASN A 117 12.45 0.73 -33.02
N GLY A 118 12.35 0.35 -31.74
CA GLY A 118 13.50 0.02 -30.88
C GLY A 118 14.46 1.19 -30.57
N LEU A 119 14.05 2.43 -30.84
CA LEU A 119 14.79 3.65 -30.55
C LEU A 119 14.25 4.27 -29.25
N PRO A 120 15.11 4.66 -28.29
CA PRO A 120 14.70 5.38 -27.08
C PRO A 120 13.92 6.66 -27.44
N GLY A 121 12.78 6.90 -26.79
CA GLY A 121 11.94 8.09 -27.00
C GLY A 121 11.07 8.08 -28.26
N GLN A 122 11.12 7.04 -29.10
CA GLN A 122 10.15 6.85 -30.18
C GLN A 122 8.99 6.01 -29.65
N GLY A 123 7.79 6.60 -29.68
CA GLY A 123 6.59 6.14 -28.99
C GLY A 123 6.38 4.63 -28.98
N VAL A 124 6.37 4.08 -27.77
CA VAL A 124 5.89 2.75 -27.43
C VAL A 124 4.36 2.72 -27.42
N ASN A 125 3.77 1.76 -28.13
CA ASN A 125 2.32 1.57 -28.12
C ASN A 125 1.95 0.52 -27.07
N ILE A 126 1.25 0.94 -26.03
CA ILE A 126 0.71 0.05 -25.00
C ILE A 126 -0.72 -0.30 -25.34
N PHE A 127 -1.07 -1.58 -25.25
CA PHE A 127 -2.42 -2.11 -25.42
C PHE A 127 -2.84 -2.83 -24.16
N ILE A 128 -4.03 -2.50 -23.65
CA ILE A 128 -4.62 -3.14 -22.46
C ILE A 128 -5.77 -4.02 -22.93
N ARG A 129 -5.76 -5.30 -22.55
CA ARG A 129 -6.67 -6.37 -23.02
C ARG A 129 -6.54 -6.75 -24.50
N GLY A 130 -5.43 -6.41 -25.15
CA GLY A 130 -5.14 -6.74 -26.55
C GLY A 130 -5.73 -5.76 -27.58
N THR A 131 -5.51 -6.01 -28.86
CA THR A 131 -5.93 -5.17 -30.00
C THR A 131 -7.42 -5.31 -30.35
N GLY A 132 -8.31 -5.20 -29.35
CA GLY A 132 -9.75 -5.44 -29.52
C GLY A 132 -10.52 -4.33 -30.24
N SER A 133 -9.92 -3.18 -30.52
CA SER A 133 -10.59 -2.05 -31.17
C SER A 133 -9.82 -1.59 -32.39
N PHE A 134 -10.50 -1.55 -33.53
CA PHE A 134 -10.00 -1.11 -34.84
C PHE A 134 -9.73 0.40 -34.94
N THR A 135 -9.81 1.12 -33.82
CA THR A 135 -9.57 2.56 -33.71
C THR A 135 -8.54 2.80 -32.61
N SER A 136 -7.48 3.56 -32.92
CA SER A 136 -6.34 3.91 -32.05
C SER A 136 -6.61 3.76 -30.54
N THR A 137 -6.23 2.60 -29.97
CA THR A 137 -6.46 2.25 -28.55
C THR A 137 -5.26 2.61 -27.68
N SER A 138 -4.76 3.83 -27.78
CA SER A 138 -3.71 4.29 -26.86
C SER A 138 -4.35 4.53 -25.49
N PRO A 139 -3.81 3.95 -24.39
CA PRO A 139 -4.33 4.16 -23.06
C PRO A 139 -4.08 5.60 -22.59
N LEU A 140 -4.88 6.03 -21.62
CA LEU A 140 -4.67 7.29 -20.93
C LEU A 140 -3.52 7.14 -19.92
N TYR A 141 -2.48 7.97 -20.05
CA TYR A 141 -1.37 7.99 -19.10
C TYR A 141 -1.57 9.08 -18.06
N ILE A 142 -1.47 8.70 -16.79
CA ILE A 142 -1.48 9.62 -15.64
C ILE A 142 -0.13 9.52 -14.94
N ILE A 143 0.58 10.64 -14.83
CA ILE A 143 1.88 10.77 -14.18
C ILE A 143 1.69 11.76 -13.02
N ASP A 144 1.97 11.34 -11.79
CA ASP A 144 1.80 12.14 -10.58
C ASP A 144 0.41 12.81 -10.45
N GLY A 145 -0.64 12.16 -10.98
CA GLY A 145 -2.02 12.65 -10.94
C GLY A 145 -2.42 13.57 -12.10
N ILE A 146 -1.52 13.85 -13.05
CA ILE A 146 -1.79 14.69 -14.23
C ILE A 146 -1.69 13.84 -15.50
N GLN A 147 -2.58 14.09 -16.46
CA GLN A 147 -2.48 13.47 -17.78
C GLN A 147 -1.19 13.89 -18.48
N GLY A 148 -0.41 12.92 -18.95
CA GLY A 148 0.86 13.18 -19.61
C GLY A 148 1.21 12.12 -20.66
N ASP A 149 2.49 12.04 -21.01
CA ASP A 149 3.02 11.04 -21.93
C ASP A 149 4.02 10.15 -21.19
N ILE A 150 3.82 8.83 -21.25
CA ILE A 150 4.72 7.87 -20.61
C ILE A 150 6.17 7.98 -21.10
N ASN A 151 6.39 8.51 -22.31
CA ASN A 151 7.73 8.72 -22.86
C ASN A 151 8.46 9.94 -22.24
N SER A 152 7.75 10.83 -21.53
CA SER A 152 8.38 11.99 -20.89
C SER A 152 9.00 11.67 -19.54
N VAL A 153 8.81 10.46 -19.01
CA VAL A 153 9.29 10.05 -17.69
C VAL A 153 10.45 9.06 -17.87
N PRO A 154 11.66 9.39 -17.40
CA PRO A 154 12.77 8.45 -17.36
C PRO A 154 12.39 7.22 -16.53
N TRP A 155 12.73 6.02 -17.02
CA TRP A 155 12.41 4.76 -16.34
C TRP A 155 13.00 4.66 -14.92
N GLN A 156 14.09 5.39 -14.64
CA GLN A 156 14.76 5.43 -13.33
C GLN A 156 13.95 6.19 -12.27
N ASP A 157 13.07 7.09 -12.70
CA ASP A 157 12.27 7.96 -11.83
C ASP A 157 10.89 7.35 -11.54
N ILE A 158 10.66 6.11 -11.95
CA ILE A 158 9.39 5.39 -11.78
C ILE A 158 9.53 4.46 -10.56
N ASP A 159 8.61 4.60 -9.60
CA ASP A 159 8.53 3.73 -8.40
C ASP A 159 7.48 2.61 -8.56
N ASP A 160 6.34 2.94 -9.14
CA ASP A 160 5.31 1.97 -9.49
C ASP A 160 4.57 2.35 -10.78
N ILE A 161 4.10 1.33 -11.50
CA ILE A 161 3.19 1.51 -12.61
C ILE A 161 1.92 0.73 -12.31
N THR A 162 0.83 1.46 -12.21
CA THR A 162 -0.51 0.92 -12.00
C THR A 162 -1.32 1.00 -13.28
N VAL A 163 -1.82 -0.16 -13.74
CA VAL A 163 -2.66 -0.27 -14.93
C VAL A 163 -4.08 -0.62 -14.53
N LEU A 164 -5.00 0.30 -14.81
CA LEU A 164 -6.44 0.12 -14.66
C LEU A 164 -7.01 -0.43 -15.97
N LYS A 165 -7.61 -1.62 -15.92
CA LYS A 165 -8.13 -2.33 -17.11
C LYS A 165 -9.65 -2.25 -17.26
N ASP A 166 -10.34 -1.75 -16.24
CA ASP A 166 -11.79 -1.60 -16.24
C ASP A 166 -12.18 -0.33 -15.52
N ALA A 167 -13.24 0.31 -16.00
CA ALA A 167 -14.01 1.29 -15.25
C ALA A 167 -15.19 0.53 -14.67
N ALA A 168 -15.24 0.36 -13.35
CA ALA A 168 -16.45 -0.10 -12.69
C ALA A 168 -17.55 0.97 -12.82
#